data_AF-A0A8T5KSZ8-F1
#
_entry.id   AF-A0A8T5KSZ8-F1
#
_cell.length_a   1.000
_cell.length_b   1.000
_cell.length_c   1.000
_cell.angle_alpha   90.00
_cell.angle_beta   90.00
_cell.angle_gamma   90.00
#
_symmetry.space_group_name_H-M   'P 1'
#
loop_
_entity.id
_entity.type
_entity.pdbx_description
1 polymer ?
#
loop_
_entity_poly.entity_id
_entity_poly.type
_entity_poly.pdbx_seq_one_letter_code
_entity_poly.pdbx_strand_id
1 'polypeptide(L)'
;MWSPFKGKSGGSRGAPVNRVMSLSSQGMSDQQIIQTLRTEGYTPAEVDTALRESVRSSVNPMPPHQPEPARMPPAPRDTYREPMRRQPDLMDMERRPRFDMPEEPDRSNIPDSLRMPEIPRSHDDFDIPGRSEDDLDIGMRDDLDVPPPRDLPGFREREPMQRLDPRRRPRNKRMELEELAEGVADEKWSDFETETSDIRNEVKDLSERIIIIERTIRNLQGKKNTEIEEIKTTIDTYKQSLNEVGEKMEGME
;
A
#
# COMPACT_ATOMS: atom_id res chain seq x y z
N MET A 1 40.77 14.47 21.74
CA MET A 1 41.32 13.40 20.90
C MET A 1 40.22 12.92 19.97
N TRP A 2 40.23 13.38 18.72
CA TRP A 2 39.34 12.89 17.67
C TRP A 2 40.04 11.72 16.97
N SER A 3 39.46 10.54 17.04
CA SER A 3 39.98 9.37 16.33
C SER A 3 39.59 9.47 14.85
N PRO A 4 40.53 9.30 13.91
CA PRO A 4 40.22 9.27 12.49
C PRO A 4 39.51 7.96 12.16
N PHE A 5 38.28 8.06 11.68
CA PHE A 5 37.56 6.93 11.08
C PHE A 5 38.34 6.44 9.86
N LYS A 6 39.09 5.34 10.02
CA LYS A 6 39.63 4.57 8.90
C LYS A 6 38.45 4.00 8.11
N GLY A 7 38.09 4.68 7.02
CA GLY A 7 37.22 4.16 5.98
C GLY A 7 37.85 2.91 5.38
N LYS A 8 37.40 1.74 5.84
CA LYS A 8 37.68 0.45 5.22
C LYS A 8 36.95 0.46 3.89
N SER A 9 37.71 0.58 2.80
CA SER A 9 37.22 0.51 1.44
C SER A 9 36.36 -0.75 1.26
N GLY A 10 35.12 -0.52 0.83
CA GLY A 10 34.09 -1.53 0.66
C GLY A 10 34.51 -2.55 -0.38
N GLY A 11 34.84 -3.76 0.08
CA GLY A 11 34.51 -4.92 -0.73
C GLY A 11 33.00 -4.92 -0.84
N SER A 12 32.47 -4.98 -2.08
CA SER A 12 31.06 -5.12 -2.42
C SER A 12 30.46 -6.35 -1.73
N ARG A 13 30.24 -6.26 -0.42
CA ARG A 13 29.29 -7.10 0.29
C ARG A 13 27.97 -6.61 -0.27
N GLY A 14 27.40 -7.41 -1.17
CA GLY A 14 26.11 -7.08 -1.79
C GLY A 14 25.11 -6.64 -0.73
N ALA A 15 24.14 -5.84 -1.16
CA ALA A 15 23.09 -5.32 -0.29
C ALA A 15 22.59 -6.43 0.67
N PRO A 16 22.38 -6.14 1.98
CA PRO A 16 22.04 -7.14 2.99
C PRO A 16 20.59 -7.67 2.87
N VAL A 17 20.15 -8.03 1.65
CA VAL A 17 18.79 -8.47 1.31
C VAL A 17 18.38 -9.67 2.15
N ASN A 18 19.24 -10.68 2.26
CA ASN A 18 18.97 -11.88 3.07
C ASN A 18 18.76 -11.53 4.55
N ARG A 19 19.45 -10.51 5.06
CA ARG A 19 19.30 -10.07 6.45
C ARG A 19 17.97 -9.33 6.65
N VAL A 20 17.59 -8.46 5.72
CA VAL A 20 16.28 -7.80 5.71
C VAL A 20 15.15 -8.82 5.69
N MET A 21 15.22 -9.82 4.79
CA MET A 21 14.22 -10.90 4.72
C MET A 21 14.13 -11.70 6.02
N SER A 22 15.27 -11.98 6.66
CA SER A 22 15.30 -12.71 7.95
C SER A 22 14.71 -11.90 9.10
N LEU A 23 14.90 -10.58 9.14
CA LEU A 23 14.33 -9.73 10.19
C LEU A 23 12.84 -9.47 9.94
N SER A 24 12.44 -9.35 8.68
CA SER A 24 11.03 -9.24 8.26
C SER A 24 10.25 -10.51 8.61
N SER A 25 10.80 -11.70 8.37
CA SER A 25 10.16 -12.96 8.76
C SER A 25 10.08 -13.18 10.28
N GLN A 26 10.93 -12.50 11.06
CA GLN A 26 10.82 -12.41 12.52
C GLN A 26 9.73 -11.44 13.00
N GLY A 27 9.07 -10.71 12.09
CA GLY A 27 8.01 -9.76 12.41
C GLY A 27 8.52 -8.39 12.87
N MET A 28 9.79 -8.04 12.61
CA MET A 28 10.29 -6.69 12.87
C MET A 28 9.70 -5.69 11.88
N SER A 29 9.38 -4.48 12.39
CA SER A 29 8.99 -3.37 11.52
C SER A 29 10.16 -2.83 10.71
N ASP A 30 9.91 -2.26 9.53
CA ASP A 30 10.95 -1.71 8.66
C ASP A 30 11.84 -0.68 9.38
N GLN A 31 11.27 0.15 10.25
CA GLN A 31 12.03 1.10 11.07
C GLN A 31 13.01 0.40 12.03
N GLN A 32 12.60 -0.72 12.65
CA GLN A 32 13.48 -1.52 13.50
C GLN A 32 14.58 -2.20 12.68
N ILE A 33 14.24 -2.74 11.50
CA ILE A 33 15.20 -3.36 10.58
C ILE A 33 16.29 -2.35 10.17
N ILE A 34 15.90 -1.12 9.83
CA ILE A 34 16.83 -0.03 9.48
C ILE A 34 17.77 0.28 10.66
N GLN A 35 17.24 0.37 11.88
CA GLN A 35 18.07 0.61 13.07
C GLN A 35 19.05 -0.54 13.32
N THR A 36 18.59 -1.80 13.25
CA THR A 36 19.45 -2.97 13.42
C THR A 36 20.56 -3.00 12.38
N LEU A 37 20.26 -2.79 11.10
CA LEU A 37 21.28 -2.80 10.05
C LEU A 37 22.27 -1.62 10.19
N ARG A 38 21.81 -0.44 10.61
CA ARG A 38 22.71 0.68 10.93
C ARG A 38 23.64 0.35 12.10
N THR A 39 23.16 -0.33 13.13
CA THR A 39 24.01 -0.79 14.24
C THR A 39 25.01 -1.86 13.83
N GLU A 40 24.66 -2.69 12.84
CA GLU A 40 25.56 -3.69 12.22
C GLU A 40 26.60 -3.04 11.27
N GLY A 41 26.47 -1.73 10.99
CA GLY A 41 27.44 -0.94 10.23
C GLY A 41 27.13 -0.80 8.74
N TYR A 42 25.90 -1.14 8.31
CA TYR A 42 25.47 -0.91 6.94
C TYR A 42 25.17 0.58 6.70
N THR A 43 25.50 1.06 5.50
CA THR A 43 25.22 2.44 5.12
C THR A 43 23.72 2.64 4.85
N PRO A 44 23.17 3.85 5.05
CA PRO A 44 21.75 4.11 4.77
C PRO A 44 21.34 3.74 3.35
N ALA A 45 22.20 4.02 2.35
CA ALA A 45 21.94 3.67 0.96
C ALA A 45 21.86 2.16 0.73
N GLU A 46 22.75 1.36 1.34
CA GLU A 46 22.72 -0.10 1.24
C GLU A 46 21.45 -0.68 1.89
N VAL A 47 21.03 -0.12 3.02
CA VAL A 47 19.80 -0.52 3.73
C VAL A 47 18.58 -0.26 2.86
N ASP A 48 18.46 0.93 2.28
CA ASP A 48 17.33 1.28 1.40
C ASP A 48 17.30 0.39 0.15
N THR A 49 18.47 0.12 -0.43
CA THR A 49 18.60 -0.76 -1.59
C THR A 49 18.15 -2.18 -1.23
N ALA A 50 18.60 -2.71 -0.09
CA ALA A 50 18.22 -4.04 0.39
C ALA A 50 16.73 -4.15 0.72
N LEU A 51 16.12 -3.12 1.31
CA LEU A 51 14.69 -3.06 1.59
C LEU A 51 13.88 -3.10 0.29
N ARG A 52 14.22 -2.25 -0.69
CA ARG A 52 13.55 -2.25 -2.00
C ARG A 52 13.67 -3.60 -2.70
N GLU A 53 14.86 -4.20 -2.68
CA GLU A 53 15.10 -5.50 -3.29
C GLU A 53 14.31 -6.62 -2.58
N SER A 54 14.21 -6.58 -1.25
CA SER A 54 13.42 -7.55 -0.48
C SER A 54 11.92 -7.48 -0.79
N VAL A 55 11.35 -6.27 -0.92
CA VAL A 55 9.95 -6.07 -1.31
C VAL A 55 9.74 -6.55 -2.73
N ARG A 56 10.65 -6.21 -3.65
CA ARG A 56 10.58 -6.66 -5.05
C ARG A 56 10.63 -8.20 -5.15
N SER A 57 11.45 -8.86 -4.35
CA SER A 57 11.51 -10.33 -4.29
C SER A 57 10.25 -10.94 -3.68
N SER A 58 9.59 -10.26 -2.73
CA SER A 58 8.33 -10.75 -2.15
C SER A 58 7.13 -10.54 -3.07
N VAL A 59 7.14 -9.48 -3.88
CA VAL A 59 6.04 -9.10 -4.80
C VAL A 59 6.13 -9.82 -6.14
N ASN A 60 7.26 -10.46 -6.45
CA ASN A 60 7.34 -11.38 -7.57
C ASN A 60 6.92 -12.77 -7.05
N PRO A 61 5.62 -13.16 -7.10
CA PRO A 61 5.22 -14.49 -6.69
C PRO A 61 6.03 -15.46 -7.53
N MET A 62 6.81 -16.29 -6.84
CA MET A 62 7.49 -17.42 -7.43
C MET A 62 6.52 -18.05 -8.44
N PRO A 63 6.88 -18.17 -9.74
CA PRO A 63 5.98 -18.73 -10.74
C PRO A 63 5.47 -20.04 -10.14
N PRO A 64 4.13 -20.24 -10.08
CA PRO A 64 3.56 -21.36 -9.37
C PRO A 64 4.33 -22.57 -9.82
N HIS A 65 4.99 -23.26 -8.87
CA HIS A 65 5.60 -24.54 -9.14
C HIS A 65 4.52 -25.33 -9.86
N GLN A 66 4.67 -25.47 -11.19
CA GLN A 66 3.83 -26.37 -11.94
C GLN A 66 3.99 -27.68 -11.20
N PRO A 67 2.90 -28.25 -10.65
CA PRO A 67 2.99 -29.54 -9.99
C PRO A 67 3.68 -30.45 -10.98
N GLU A 68 4.89 -30.87 -10.62
CA GLU A 68 5.67 -31.80 -11.40
C GLU A 68 4.71 -32.94 -11.72
N PRO A 69 4.38 -33.18 -13.00
CA PRO A 69 3.27 -34.04 -13.36
C PRO A 69 3.53 -35.38 -12.72
N ALA A 70 2.69 -35.71 -11.72
CA ALA A 70 2.76 -36.96 -11.00
C ALA A 70 2.81 -38.05 -12.06
N ARG A 71 3.97 -38.71 -12.18
CA ARG A 71 4.13 -39.89 -13.02
C ARG A 71 3.19 -40.94 -12.42
N MET A 72 1.97 -40.98 -12.95
CA MET A 72 1.02 -42.03 -12.62
C MET A 72 1.65 -43.37 -13.00
N PRO A 73 1.64 -44.38 -12.11
CA PRO A 73 1.90 -45.75 -12.53
C PRO A 73 0.83 -46.16 -13.57
N PRO A 74 1.19 -46.98 -14.58
CA PRO A 74 0.27 -47.37 -15.64
C PRO A 74 -0.90 -48.15 -15.06
N ALA A 75 -2.12 -47.64 -15.25
CA ALA A 75 -3.34 -48.31 -14.84
C ALA A 75 -3.62 -49.54 -15.74
N PRO A 76 -4.13 -50.66 -15.18
CA PRO A 76 -4.62 -51.79 -15.95
C PRO A 76 -5.81 -51.37 -16.82
N ARG A 77 -5.80 -51.83 -18.07
CA ARG A 77 -6.89 -51.64 -19.03
C ARG A 77 -8.07 -52.51 -18.61
N ASP A 78 -9.10 -51.90 -18.03
CA ASP A 78 -10.42 -52.51 -17.97
C ASP A 78 -11.47 -51.68 -18.68
N THR A 79 -12.02 -52.34 -19.68
CA THR A 79 -13.11 -51.97 -20.56
C THR A 79 -14.43 -51.85 -19.79
N TYR A 80 -14.93 -50.63 -19.57
CA TYR A 80 -16.38 -50.44 -19.40
C TYR A 80 -16.88 -49.23 -20.18
N ARG A 81 -17.69 -49.59 -21.16
CA ARG A 81 -18.56 -48.79 -22.01
C ARG A 81 -19.79 -48.44 -21.18
N GLU A 82 -20.02 -47.16 -20.90
CA GLU A 82 -21.30 -46.69 -20.35
C GLU A 82 -22.00 -45.72 -21.31
N PRO A 83 -23.35 -45.79 -21.41
CA PRO A 83 -24.13 -45.09 -22.42
C PRO A 83 -24.54 -43.68 -21.99
N MET A 84 -24.81 -42.86 -23.01
CA MET A 84 -25.33 -41.49 -22.96
C MET A 84 -26.32 -41.24 -21.80
N ARG A 85 -26.00 -40.25 -20.97
CA ARG A 85 -27.01 -39.56 -20.15
C ARG A 85 -27.56 -38.36 -20.91
N ARG A 86 -28.90 -38.35 -20.98
CA ARG A 86 -29.78 -37.32 -21.51
C ARG A 86 -29.45 -35.94 -20.93
N GLN A 87 -29.41 -34.95 -21.81
CA GLN A 87 -29.50 -33.53 -21.44
C GLN A 87 -30.90 -33.26 -20.86
N PRO A 88 -31.03 -32.55 -19.73
CA PRO A 88 -32.30 -31.98 -19.31
C PRO A 88 -32.60 -30.71 -20.11
N ASP A 89 -33.86 -30.59 -20.51
CA ASP A 89 -34.45 -29.43 -21.16
C ASP A 89 -34.20 -28.12 -20.41
N LEU A 90 -33.91 -27.09 -21.21
CA LEU A 90 -34.03 -25.68 -20.87
C LEU A 90 -35.47 -25.40 -20.39
N MET A 91 -35.67 -25.31 -19.08
CA MET A 91 -36.87 -24.71 -18.49
C MET A 91 -36.51 -23.31 -18.00
N ASP A 92 -36.97 -22.33 -18.78
CA ASP A 92 -37.72 -21.16 -18.33
C ASP A 92 -37.31 -20.57 -16.96
N MET A 93 -36.42 -19.57 -17.00
CA MET A 93 -36.04 -18.76 -15.84
C MET A 93 -36.44 -17.28 -16.04
N GLU A 94 -37.61 -17.02 -16.61
CA GLU A 94 -38.28 -15.71 -16.53
C GLU A 94 -39.22 -15.65 -15.32
N ARG A 95 -38.64 -15.43 -14.13
CA ARG A 95 -39.31 -14.79 -12.97
C ARG A 95 -38.28 -14.59 -11.87
N ARG A 96 -37.48 -13.55 -12.02
CA ARG A 96 -36.74 -13.00 -10.87
C ARG A 96 -37.77 -12.40 -9.91
N PRO A 97 -37.86 -12.86 -8.66
CA PRO A 97 -38.62 -12.13 -7.65
C PRO A 97 -38.01 -10.73 -7.52
N ARG A 98 -38.85 -9.70 -7.53
CA ARG A 98 -38.45 -8.36 -7.10
C ARG A 98 -37.92 -8.53 -5.68
N PHE A 99 -36.63 -8.35 -5.51
CA PHE A 99 -36.02 -8.25 -4.20
C PHE A 99 -36.52 -6.92 -3.64
N ASP A 100 -37.44 -6.98 -2.69
CA ASP A 100 -37.78 -5.81 -1.89
C ASP A 100 -36.49 -5.39 -1.19
N MET A 101 -35.99 -4.25 -1.63
CA MET A 101 -34.78 -3.64 -1.11
C MET A 101 -35.07 -3.28 0.35
N PRO A 102 -34.37 -3.87 1.33
CA PRO A 102 -34.58 -3.51 2.73
C PRO A 102 -34.33 -2.03 2.90
N GLU A 103 -35.28 -1.37 3.57
CA GLU A 103 -35.26 0.02 3.97
C GLU A 103 -33.88 0.34 4.56
N GLU A 104 -33.23 1.41 4.07
CA GLU A 104 -31.87 1.76 4.50
C GLU A 104 -31.82 1.82 6.04
N PRO A 105 -30.88 1.10 6.68
CA PRO A 105 -30.73 1.21 8.12
C PRO A 105 -30.41 2.66 8.46
N ASP A 106 -31.24 3.23 9.33
CA ASP A 106 -31.11 4.59 9.85
C ASP A 106 -29.67 4.83 10.32
N ARG A 107 -28.95 5.70 9.59
CA ARG A 107 -27.52 5.98 9.80
C ARG A 107 -27.23 6.72 11.10
N SER A 108 -28.27 7.01 11.89
CA SER A 108 -28.18 7.72 13.16
C SER A 108 -27.46 6.93 14.28
N ASN A 109 -27.20 5.63 14.11
CA ASN A 109 -26.68 4.77 15.18
C ASN A 109 -25.33 4.09 14.90
N ILE A 110 -24.49 4.69 14.07
CA ILE A 110 -23.10 4.21 13.88
C ILE A 110 -22.30 4.61 15.14
N PRO A 111 -21.72 3.64 15.89
CA PRO A 111 -20.90 3.96 17.05
C PRO A 111 -19.70 4.81 16.63
N ASP A 112 -19.40 5.85 17.40
CA ASP A 112 -18.43 6.91 17.07
C ASP A 112 -17.02 6.37 16.74
N SER A 113 -16.70 5.15 17.19
CA SER A 113 -15.45 4.45 16.88
C SER A 113 -15.33 3.93 15.44
N LEU A 114 -16.44 3.81 14.69
CA LEU A 114 -16.48 3.38 13.28
C LEU A 114 -16.78 4.54 12.32
N ARG A 115 -17.02 5.74 12.85
CA ARG A 115 -17.13 6.94 12.03
C ARG A 115 -15.74 7.22 11.49
N MET A 116 -15.53 7.04 10.18
CA MET A 116 -14.28 7.48 9.55
C MET A 116 -14.05 8.93 9.96
N PRO A 117 -12.85 9.29 10.45
CA PRO A 117 -12.53 10.67 10.74
C PRO A 117 -12.80 11.45 9.45
N GLU A 118 -13.72 12.41 9.53
CA GLU A 118 -14.04 13.31 8.43
C GLU A 118 -12.71 13.89 7.96
N ILE A 119 -12.26 13.49 6.77
CA ILE A 119 -11.09 14.07 6.15
C ILE A 119 -11.42 15.55 6.04
N PRO A 120 -10.70 16.44 6.76
CA PRO A 120 -10.97 17.85 6.70
C PRO A 120 -10.91 18.23 5.23
N ARG A 121 -12.05 18.67 4.67
CA ARG A 121 -12.03 19.33 3.38
C ARG A 121 -11.09 20.50 3.57
N SER A 122 -9.90 20.39 2.98
CA SER A 122 -8.89 21.43 2.97
C SER A 122 -9.51 22.64 2.27
N HIS A 123 -10.13 23.50 3.06
CA HIS A 123 -10.04 24.93 2.89
C HIS A 123 -8.54 25.27 2.95
N ASP A 124 -8.13 26.17 2.07
CA ASP A 124 -6.75 26.57 1.77
C ASP A 124 -5.95 27.08 2.97
N ASP A 125 -5.59 26.24 3.94
CA ASP A 125 -4.68 26.59 5.02
C ASP A 125 -3.78 25.39 5.35
N PHE A 126 -2.70 25.27 4.57
CA PHE A 126 -1.57 24.40 4.86
C PHE A 126 -0.75 25.03 5.99
N ASP A 127 -1.23 24.93 7.22
CA ASP A 127 -0.45 25.25 8.42
C ASP A 127 0.65 24.20 8.59
N ILE A 128 1.88 24.59 8.27
CA ILE A 128 3.11 23.81 8.47
C ILE A 128 3.47 23.91 9.97
N PRO A 129 3.30 22.85 10.78
CA PRO A 129 3.67 22.90 12.18
C PRO A 129 5.19 22.85 12.29
N GLY A 130 5.79 23.98 12.63
CA GLY A 130 7.25 24.14 12.77
C GLY A 130 7.81 25.40 12.13
N ARG A 131 6.99 26.20 11.46
CA ARG A 131 7.37 27.56 11.04
C ARG A 131 6.71 28.55 11.99
N SER A 132 7.36 28.81 13.12
CA SER A 132 7.03 29.94 13.98
C SER A 132 7.00 31.21 13.13
N GLU A 133 5.82 31.83 13.01
CA GLU A 133 5.63 33.08 12.27
C GLU A 133 6.32 34.29 12.93
N ASP A 134 6.98 34.09 14.07
CA ASP A 134 7.73 35.13 14.79
C ASP A 134 9.21 35.27 14.34
N ASP A 135 9.71 34.46 13.39
CA ASP A 135 11.14 34.47 13.00
C ASP A 135 11.44 35.02 11.58
N LEU A 136 10.53 35.80 10.99
CA LEU A 136 10.81 36.59 9.78
C LEU A 136 10.72 38.11 10.00
N ASP A 137 10.98 38.56 11.23
CA ASP A 137 11.66 39.83 11.40
C ASP A 137 13.12 39.65 11.00
N ILE A 138 13.38 39.63 9.69
CA ILE A 138 14.69 39.99 9.16
C ILE A 138 14.83 41.49 9.44
N GLY A 139 15.08 41.79 10.70
CA GLY A 139 15.56 43.06 11.15
C GLY A 139 16.79 43.36 10.32
N MET A 140 16.66 44.39 9.50
CA MET A 140 17.80 45.12 8.97
C MET A 140 18.62 45.55 10.18
N ARG A 141 19.59 44.71 10.56
CA ARG A 141 20.70 45.11 11.42
C ARG A 141 21.54 46.06 10.59
N ASP A 142 21.19 47.31 10.79
CA ASP A 142 21.75 48.57 10.33
C ASP A 142 23.13 48.82 10.97
N ASP A 143 24.07 47.87 10.87
CA ASP A 143 25.42 47.99 11.42
C ASP A 143 26.47 47.27 10.56
N LEU A 144 26.32 47.34 9.22
CA LEU A 144 27.49 47.19 8.35
C LEU A 144 28.11 48.57 8.20
N ASP A 145 29.24 48.74 8.89
CA ASP A 145 30.18 49.85 8.81
C ASP A 145 30.69 49.99 7.36
N VAL A 146 29.85 50.57 6.50
CA VAL A 146 30.19 50.91 5.11
C VAL A 146 31.09 52.13 5.18
N PRO A 147 32.38 52.03 4.78
CA PRO A 147 33.27 53.18 4.80
C PRO A 147 32.71 54.30 3.92
N PRO A 148 32.79 55.57 4.34
CA PRO A 148 32.27 56.68 3.58
C PRO A 148 32.86 56.69 2.17
N PRO A 149 32.06 56.98 1.13
CA PRO A 149 32.54 57.04 -0.25
C PRO A 149 33.68 58.05 -0.33
N ARG A 150 34.88 57.58 -0.66
CA ARG A 150 35.96 58.48 -1.08
C ARG A 150 35.52 59.13 -2.38
N ASP A 151 35.40 60.46 -2.36
CA ASP A 151 35.18 61.27 -3.55
C ASP A 151 36.21 60.91 -4.62
N LEU A 152 35.77 60.16 -5.63
CA LEU A 152 36.53 59.92 -6.84
C LEU A 152 36.29 61.11 -7.77
N PRO A 153 37.29 61.97 -8.01
CA PRO A 153 37.16 63.06 -8.95
C PRO A 153 37.21 62.47 -10.38
N GLY A 154 36.13 62.63 -11.12
CA GLY A 154 36.10 62.35 -12.57
C GLY A 154 35.10 61.31 -13.02
N PHE A 155 33.85 61.35 -12.56
CA PHE A 155 32.75 60.73 -13.31
C PHE A 155 32.37 61.61 -14.49
N ARG A 156 33.07 61.35 -15.61
CA ARG A 156 32.69 61.75 -16.96
C ARG A 156 31.23 61.37 -17.20
N GLU A 157 30.42 62.31 -17.71
CA GLU A 157 29.04 62.10 -18.14
C GLU A 157 28.89 60.74 -18.83
N ARG A 158 28.27 59.78 -18.16
CA ARG A 158 27.83 58.55 -18.81
C ARG A 158 26.64 58.92 -19.68
N GLU A 159 26.83 58.76 -20.98
CA GLU A 159 25.77 58.87 -21.96
C GLU A 159 24.53 58.07 -21.53
N PRO A 160 23.32 58.60 -21.78
CA PRO A 160 22.08 57.94 -21.40
C PRO A 160 22.02 56.55 -22.02
N MET A 161 22.01 55.52 -21.17
CA MET A 161 21.84 54.14 -21.61
C MET A 161 20.60 54.04 -22.47
N GLN A 162 20.80 53.74 -23.76
CA GLN A 162 19.74 53.40 -24.69
C GLN A 162 18.96 52.25 -24.08
N ARG A 163 17.70 52.51 -23.70
CA ARG A 163 16.75 51.49 -23.27
C ARG A 163 16.60 50.50 -24.41
N LEU A 164 17.24 49.34 -24.29
CA LEU A 164 17.04 48.20 -25.18
C LEU A 164 15.55 47.90 -25.20
N ASP A 165 14.90 48.21 -26.32
CA ASP A 165 13.49 47.97 -26.55
C ASP A 165 13.25 46.44 -26.48
N PRO A 166 12.53 45.91 -25.49
CA PRO A 166 12.29 44.46 -25.37
C PRO A 166 11.35 43.94 -26.49
N ARG A 167 10.86 44.82 -27.35
CA ARG A 167 9.92 44.53 -28.43
C ARG A 167 10.64 44.13 -29.71
N ARG A 168 11.03 42.86 -29.78
CA ARG A 168 11.01 41.98 -30.98
C ARG A 168 11.90 40.77 -30.74
N ARG A 169 11.61 40.00 -29.67
CA ARG A 169 11.94 38.57 -29.77
C ARG A 169 11.12 38.00 -30.93
N PRO A 170 11.73 37.29 -31.88
CA PRO A 170 11.03 36.80 -33.07
C PRO A 170 9.83 35.94 -32.63
N ARG A 171 8.61 36.34 -33.03
CA ARG A 171 7.36 35.64 -32.71
C ARG A 171 7.44 34.13 -33.00
N ASN A 172 8.22 33.75 -34.01
CA ASN A 172 8.41 32.37 -34.43
C ASN A 172 8.99 31.48 -33.33
N LYS A 173 9.95 31.99 -32.53
CA LYS A 173 10.52 31.21 -31.41
C LYS A 173 9.54 30.99 -30.26
N ARG A 174 8.47 31.80 -30.17
CA ARG A 174 7.41 31.60 -29.17
C ARG A 174 6.46 30.49 -29.60
N MET A 175 6.13 30.43 -30.89
CA MET A 175 5.27 29.35 -31.43
C MET A 175 5.96 27.98 -31.31
N GLU A 176 7.26 27.90 -31.62
CA GLU A 176 8.04 26.65 -31.45
C GLU A 176 8.12 26.19 -29.99
N LEU A 177 8.22 27.13 -29.05
CA LEU A 177 8.24 26.80 -27.62
C LEU A 177 6.86 26.39 -27.09
N GLU A 178 5.79 26.97 -27.63
CA GLU A 178 4.42 26.63 -27.26
C GLU A 178 4.04 25.24 -27.77
N GLU A 179 4.37 24.92 -29.03
CA GLU A 179 4.16 23.58 -29.61
C GLU A 179 4.96 22.51 -28.83
N LEU A 180 6.20 22.80 -28.45
CA LEU A 180 6.99 21.88 -27.62
C LEU A 180 6.40 21.72 -26.22
N ALA A 181 5.91 22.80 -25.61
CA ALA A 181 5.32 22.75 -24.29
C ALA A 181 4.01 21.96 -24.28
N GLU A 182 3.17 22.12 -25.30
CA GLU A 182 1.93 21.36 -25.48
C GLU A 182 2.23 19.87 -25.71
N GLY A 183 3.18 19.55 -26.58
CA GLY A 183 3.59 18.16 -26.81
C GLY A 183 4.10 17.45 -25.55
N VAL A 184 4.92 18.14 -24.73
CA VAL A 184 5.40 17.59 -23.45
C VAL A 184 4.26 17.46 -22.43
N ALA A 185 3.34 18.42 -22.40
CA ALA A 185 2.19 18.37 -21.50
C ALA A 185 1.28 17.18 -21.84
N ASP A 186 0.98 16.97 -23.12
CA ASP A 186 0.15 15.85 -23.58
C ASP A 186 0.80 14.50 -23.31
N GLU A 187 2.11 14.36 -23.59
CA GLU A 187 2.85 13.13 -23.29
C GLU A 187 2.81 12.81 -21.79
N LYS A 188 3.10 13.79 -20.94
CA LYS A 188 3.11 13.60 -19.48
C LYS A 188 1.72 13.37 -18.91
N TRP A 189 0.69 13.99 -19.49
CA TRP A 189 -0.68 13.78 -19.07
C TRP A 189 -1.17 12.38 -19.44
N SER A 190 -0.80 11.88 -20.63
CA SER A 190 -1.08 10.51 -21.03
C SER A 190 -0.36 9.49 -20.14
N ASP A 191 0.92 9.70 -19.83
CA ASP A 191 1.67 8.86 -18.88
C ASP A 191 0.95 8.80 -17.53
N PHE A 192 0.57 9.96 -17.00
CA PHE A 192 -0.13 10.06 -15.72
C PHE A 192 -1.52 9.39 -15.73
N GLU A 193 -2.28 9.52 -16.82
CA GLU A 193 -3.60 8.90 -16.95
C GLU A 193 -3.49 7.37 -17.00
N THR A 194 -2.48 6.84 -17.68
CA THR A 194 -2.21 5.39 -17.70
C THR A 194 -1.83 4.87 -16.32
N GLU A 195 -0.90 5.53 -15.61
CA GLU A 195 -0.53 5.16 -14.24
C GLU A 195 -1.72 5.24 -13.27
N THR A 196 -2.54 6.28 -13.38
CA THR A 196 -3.74 6.45 -12.54
C THR A 196 -4.77 5.34 -12.83
N SER A 197 -4.92 4.93 -14.09
CA SER A 197 -5.78 3.83 -14.49
C SER A 197 -5.30 2.51 -13.90
N ASP A 198 -4.00 2.24 -13.93
CA ASP A 198 -3.40 1.03 -13.37
C ASP A 198 -3.62 0.96 -11.85
N ILE A 199 -3.37 2.06 -11.12
CA ILE A 199 -3.65 2.16 -9.68
C ILE A 199 -5.13 1.88 -9.40
N ARG A 200 -6.05 2.44 -10.20
CA ARG A 200 -7.49 2.20 -10.03
C ARG A 200 -7.85 0.73 -10.21
N ASN A 201 -7.22 0.05 -11.16
CA ASN A 201 -7.43 -1.38 -11.41
C ASN A 201 -6.87 -2.23 -10.25
N GLU A 202 -5.70 -1.89 -9.72
CA GLU A 202 -5.12 -2.55 -8.55
C GLU A 202 -5.99 -2.37 -7.30
N VAL A 203 -6.49 -1.15 -7.04
CA VAL A 203 -7.42 -0.87 -5.94
C VAL A 203 -8.69 -1.70 -6.07
N LYS A 204 -9.20 -1.87 -7.30
CA LYS A 204 -10.36 -2.72 -7.57
C LYS A 204 -10.08 -4.19 -7.26
N ASP A 205 -8.95 -4.74 -7.71
CA ASP A 205 -8.54 -6.12 -7.41
C ASP A 205 -8.38 -6.34 -5.90
N LEU A 206 -7.72 -5.41 -5.19
CA LEU A 206 -7.58 -5.46 -3.74
C LEU A 206 -8.94 -5.44 -3.04
N SER A 207 -9.87 -4.62 -3.50
CA SER A 207 -11.24 -4.58 -2.96
C SER A 207 -11.98 -5.91 -3.18
N GLU A 208 -11.84 -6.54 -4.34
CA GLU A 208 -12.44 -7.85 -4.62
C GLU A 208 -11.82 -8.94 -3.72
N ARG A 209 -10.50 -8.91 -3.51
CA ARG A 209 -9.80 -9.82 -2.60
C ARG A 209 -10.23 -9.64 -1.15
N ILE A 210 -10.45 -8.41 -0.69
CA ILE A 210 -10.98 -8.12 0.66
C ILE A 210 -12.37 -8.75 0.82
N ILE A 211 -13.26 -8.59 -0.16
CA ILE A 211 -14.61 -9.19 -0.11
C ILE A 211 -14.54 -10.72 -0.01
N ILE A 212 -13.61 -11.36 -0.73
CA ILE A 212 -13.40 -12.81 -0.64
C ILE A 212 -12.94 -13.20 0.77
N ILE A 213 -11.96 -12.49 1.34
CA ILE A 213 -11.45 -12.75 2.69
C ILE A 213 -12.55 -12.56 3.74
N GLU A 214 -13.36 -11.52 3.66
CA GLU A 214 -14.48 -11.32 4.57
C GLU A 214 -15.51 -12.45 4.50
N ARG A 215 -15.75 -12.99 3.29
CA ARG A 215 -16.65 -14.14 3.10
C ARG A 215 -16.04 -15.40 3.70
N THR A 216 -14.75 -15.66 3.53
CA THR A 216 -14.10 -16.83 4.14
C THR A 216 -14.10 -16.74 5.66
N ILE A 217 -13.84 -15.57 6.24
CA ILE A 217 -13.92 -15.35 7.70
C ILE A 217 -15.34 -15.62 8.21
N ARG A 218 -16.37 -15.08 7.56
CA ARG A 218 -17.77 -15.34 7.94
C ARG A 218 -18.12 -16.83 7.85
N ASN A 219 -17.68 -17.52 6.80
CA ASN A 219 -17.90 -18.96 6.65
C ASN A 219 -17.19 -19.77 7.75
N LEU A 220 -15.95 -19.42 8.09
CA LEU A 220 -15.20 -20.07 9.16
C LEU A 220 -15.85 -19.85 10.54
N GLN A 221 -16.33 -18.63 10.81
CA GLN A 221 -17.08 -18.34 12.03
C GLN A 221 -18.38 -19.16 12.11
N GLY A 222 -19.12 -19.29 11.00
CA GLY A 222 -20.31 -20.14 10.94
C GLY A 222 -20.02 -21.61 11.21
N LYS A 223 -18.96 -22.16 10.60
CA LYS A 223 -18.50 -23.54 10.86
C LYS A 223 -18.11 -23.74 12.33
N LYS A 224 -17.30 -22.85 12.89
CA LYS A 224 -16.89 -22.90 14.29
C LYS A 224 -18.09 -22.86 15.24
N ASN A 225 -19.08 -22.00 14.97
CA ASN A 225 -20.28 -21.93 15.79
C ASN A 225 -21.09 -23.24 15.71
N THR A 226 -21.19 -23.84 14.53
CA THR A 226 -21.85 -25.14 14.34
C THR A 226 -21.14 -26.24 15.12
N GLU A 227 -19.80 -26.32 15.03
CA GLU A 227 -18.99 -27.27 15.79
C GLU A 227 -19.13 -27.08 17.31
N ILE A 228 -19.18 -25.83 17.78
CA ILE A 228 -19.41 -25.53 19.21
C ILE A 228 -20.79 -26.03 19.66
N GLU A 229 -21.83 -25.84 18.86
CA GLU A 229 -23.17 -26.37 19.18
C GLU A 229 -23.19 -27.90 19.16
N GLU A 230 -22.55 -28.55 18.18
CA GLU A 230 -22.41 -30.01 18.14
C GLU A 230 -21.71 -30.54 19.40
N ILE A 231 -20.61 -29.90 19.84
CA ILE A 231 -19.90 -30.25 21.08
C ILE A 231 -20.79 -30.07 22.31
N LYS A 232 -21.59 -28.99 22.39
CA LYS A 232 -22.55 -28.80 23.49
C LYS A 232 -23.58 -29.92 23.52
N THR A 233 -24.17 -30.28 22.37
CA THR A 233 -25.15 -31.37 22.31
C THR A 233 -24.57 -32.72 22.71
N THR A 234 -23.32 -33.01 22.35
CA THR A 234 -22.63 -34.23 22.79
C THR A 234 -22.37 -34.21 24.30
N ILE A 235 -21.92 -33.08 24.86
CA ILE A 235 -21.74 -32.93 26.32
C ILE A 235 -23.05 -33.18 27.07
N ASP A 236 -24.17 -32.62 26.60
CA ASP A 236 -25.46 -32.80 27.27
C ASP A 236 -25.98 -34.24 27.14
N THR A 237 -25.72 -34.90 26.01
CA THR A 237 -25.97 -36.33 25.84
C THR A 237 -25.16 -37.17 26.83
N TYR A 238 -23.87 -36.86 27.03
CA TYR A 238 -23.03 -37.55 28.02
C TYR A 238 -23.51 -37.30 29.45
N LYS A 239 -23.93 -36.08 29.80
CA LYS A 239 -24.51 -35.78 31.11
C LYS A 239 -25.78 -36.58 31.36
N GLN A 240 -26.66 -36.68 30.38
CA GLN A 240 -27.89 -37.47 30.50
C GLN A 240 -27.55 -38.95 30.73
N SER A 241 -26.64 -39.52 29.94
CA SER A 241 -26.19 -40.91 30.11
C SER A 241 -25.57 -41.16 31.49
N LEU A 242 -24.77 -40.22 32.02
CA LEU A 242 -24.21 -40.31 33.37
C LEU A 242 -25.29 -40.25 34.46
N ASN A 243 -26.32 -39.43 34.28
CA ASN A 243 -27.45 -39.37 35.21
C ASN A 243 -28.22 -40.70 35.21
N GLU A 244 -28.50 -41.28 34.05
CA GLU A 244 -29.17 -42.58 33.93
C GLU A 244 -28.37 -43.72 34.58
N VAL A 245 -27.04 -43.71 34.42
CA VAL A 245 -26.15 -44.68 35.10
C VAL A 245 -26.15 -44.43 36.62
N GLY A 246 -26.15 -43.17 37.05
CA GLY A 246 -26.25 -42.79 38.47
C GLY A 246 -27.53 -43.30 39.12
N GLU A 247 -28.69 -43.04 38.51
CA GLU A 247 -30.00 -43.53 38.97
C GLU A 247 -30.05 -45.06 39.04
N LYS A 248 -29.46 -45.74 38.04
CA LYS A 248 -29.39 -47.21 38.03
C LYS A 248 -28.52 -47.75 39.17
N MET A 249 -27.39 -47.11 39.47
CA MET A 249 -26.54 -47.53 40.60
C MET A 249 -27.24 -47.28 41.94
N GLU A 250 -27.91 -46.13 42.10
CA GLU A 250 -28.67 -45.80 43.31
C GLU A 250 -29.81 -46.81 43.54
N GLY A 251 -30.47 -47.27 42.48
CA GLY A 251 -31.49 -48.33 42.59
C GLY A 251 -30.95 -49.75 42.87
N MET A 252 -29.63 -49.96 42.85
CA MET A 252 -29.00 -51.24 43.18
C MET A 252 -28.49 -51.33 44.63
N GLU A 253 -28.47 -50.23 45.39
CA GLU A 253 -28.19 -50.21 46.83
C GLU A 253 -29.45 -50.51 47.68
#